data_AF-A0A964KT22-F1
#
_entry.id   AF-A0A964KT22-F1
#
_cell.length_a   1.000
_cell.length_b   1.000
_cell.length_c   1.000
_cell.angle_alpha   90.00
_cell.angle_beta   90.00
_cell.angle_gamma   90.00
#
_symmetry.space_group_name_H-M   'P 1'
#
loop_
_entity.id
_entity.type
_entity.pdbx_description
1 polymer ?
#
loop_
_entity_poly.entity_id
_entity_poly.type
_entity_poly.pdbx_seq_one_letter_code
_entity_poly.pdbx_strand_id
1 'polypeptide(L)'
;MRPMAVWAGRPGPLTYPQAIPIADYRRKQLLGSSLPWLALLLAAFAIYAAAASPWSRPQWTSEIGTAVAPAEVRREAALASPSSEIVAAIDSVEPIVSPAPVEATAAIRFLAQGQATVGGLAGTALTNALISIAFVDGTVIQPGAQFSFDEVARTWDYREDPRYYWSFGTSRYGLIPMRGGGVCWVSTALWRAALWAGLPTDFRENHSGVVDTLGIGTDATNTLVIRNDSTVPITVRAWLDDSDVNVALISSESIGRTARVRGPERLGPGRYVLNQDITWADGTKTTSSFYSGYYW
;
A
#
# COMPACT_ATOMS: atom_id res chain seq x y z
N MET A 1 -31.87 -13.42 6.96
CA MET A 1 -30.94 -13.08 5.86
C MET A 1 -31.22 -11.64 5.44
N ARG A 2 -30.36 -10.69 5.80
CA ARG A 2 -30.47 -9.30 5.33
C ARG A 2 -29.65 -9.18 4.03
N PRO A 3 -30.18 -8.58 2.96
CA PRO A 3 -29.44 -8.44 1.71
C PRO A 3 -28.28 -7.45 1.89
N MET A 4 -27.07 -7.85 1.49
CA MET A 4 -25.92 -6.96 1.41
C MET A 4 -26.21 -5.89 0.37
N ALA A 5 -26.20 -4.63 0.80
CA ALA A 5 -26.27 -3.49 -0.11
C ALA A 5 -25.01 -3.46 -0.97
N VAL A 6 -25.15 -3.79 -2.24
CA VAL A 6 -24.12 -3.54 -3.25
C VAL A 6 -24.02 -2.02 -3.40
N TRP A 7 -22.94 -1.44 -2.87
CA TRP A 7 -22.62 -0.04 -3.08
C TRP A 7 -22.39 0.16 -4.58
N ALA A 8 -23.31 0.88 -5.24
CA ALA A 8 -23.15 1.26 -6.63
C ALA A 8 -21.92 2.18 -6.72
N GLY A 9 -20.85 1.66 -7.31
CA GLY A 9 -19.56 2.35 -7.42
C GLY A 9 -19.75 3.76 -7.97
N ARG A 10 -19.08 4.73 -7.34
CA ARG A 10 -18.97 6.08 -7.89
C ARG A 10 -18.38 5.98 -9.30
N PRO A 11 -18.91 6.67 -10.32
CA PRO A 11 -18.16 6.94 -11.52
C PRO A 11 -16.97 7.81 -11.13
N GLY A 12 -15.81 7.19 -10.95
CA GLY A 12 -14.54 7.90 -10.79
C GLY A 12 -14.27 8.72 -12.06
N PRO A 13 -13.52 9.84 -11.95
CA PRO A 13 -13.13 10.60 -13.13
C PRO A 13 -12.40 9.67 -14.10
N LEU A 14 -12.83 9.73 -15.37
CA LEU A 14 -12.12 9.09 -16.47
C LEU A 14 -10.67 9.56 -16.40
N THR A 15 -9.77 8.60 -16.17
CA THR A 15 -8.30 8.76 -16.21
C THR A 15 -7.69 9.64 -15.10
N TYR A 16 -7.50 9.07 -13.91
CA TYR A 16 -6.24 9.33 -13.22
C TYR A 16 -5.11 8.73 -14.08
N PRO A 17 -3.95 9.39 -14.23
CA PRO A 17 -2.79 8.74 -14.84
C PRO A 17 -2.49 7.49 -14.01
N GLN A 18 -2.64 6.30 -14.57
CA GLN A 18 -2.48 5.04 -13.82
C GLN A 18 -1.03 4.50 -13.86
N ALA A 19 -0.16 5.20 -14.58
CA ALA A 19 1.18 4.74 -14.91
C ALA A 19 2.22 5.80 -14.54
N ILE A 20 2.99 5.51 -13.50
CA ILE A 20 4.29 6.13 -13.28
C ILE A 20 5.32 5.26 -14.02
N PRO A 21 6.14 5.82 -14.93
CA PRO A 21 7.26 5.08 -15.50
C PRO A 21 8.10 4.43 -14.39
N ILE A 22 8.51 3.17 -14.55
CA ILE A 22 9.31 2.43 -13.55
C ILE A 22 10.56 3.23 -13.10
N ALA A 23 11.12 4.07 -13.98
CA ALA A 23 12.23 4.97 -13.66
C ALA A 23 11.86 6.03 -12.61
N ASP A 24 10.67 6.60 -12.68
CA ASP A 24 10.16 7.57 -11.72
C ASP A 24 9.82 6.89 -10.40
N TYR A 25 9.29 5.67 -10.45
CA TYR A 25 9.11 4.83 -9.29
C TYR A 25 10.46 4.58 -8.56
N ARG A 26 11.50 4.12 -9.29
CA ARG A 26 12.85 3.87 -8.73
C ARG A 26 13.51 5.15 -8.19
N ARG A 27 13.36 6.27 -8.92
CA ARG A 27 13.85 7.59 -8.48
C ARG A 27 13.20 8.01 -7.16
N LYS A 28 11.87 7.86 -7.06
CA LYS A 28 11.10 8.22 -5.86
C LYS A 28 11.46 7.34 -4.66
N GLN A 29 11.64 6.03 -4.88
CA GLN A 29 12.09 5.10 -3.84
C GLN A 29 13.49 5.47 -3.32
N LEU A 30 14.45 5.78 -4.21
CA LEU A 30 15.79 6.23 -3.82
C LEU A 30 15.75 7.54 -3.00
N LEU A 31 14.92 8.51 -3.42
CA LEU A 31 14.79 9.78 -2.70
C LEU A 31 14.20 9.60 -1.30
N GLY A 32 13.19 8.74 -1.15
CA GLY A 32 12.52 8.50 0.14
C GLY A 32 13.32 7.64 1.12
N SER A 33 14.09 6.66 0.63
CA SER A 33 14.78 5.68 1.47
C SER A 33 16.25 6.01 1.77
N SER A 34 16.94 6.74 0.88
CA SER A 34 18.41 6.83 0.90
C SER A 34 18.95 8.22 1.24
N LEU A 35 18.28 9.30 0.83
CA LEU A 35 18.73 10.66 1.14
C LEU A 35 18.75 11.05 2.62
N PRO A 36 17.77 10.68 3.48
CA PRO A 36 17.83 11.08 4.89
C PRO A 36 19.04 10.47 5.61
N TRP A 37 19.46 9.25 5.24
CA TRP A 37 20.65 8.62 5.80
C TRP A 37 21.95 9.25 5.30
N LEU A 38 22.01 9.63 4.03
CA LEU A 38 23.13 10.38 3.47
C LEU A 38 23.29 11.76 4.14
N ALA A 39 22.18 12.47 4.37
CA ALA A 39 22.20 13.74 5.09
C ALA A 39 22.65 13.58 6.55
N LEU A 40 22.18 12.54 7.25
CA LEU A 40 22.63 12.23 8.61
C LEU A 40 24.11 11.84 8.67
N LEU A 41 24.60 11.05 7.70
CA LEU A 41 26.02 10.69 7.62
C LEU A 41 26.91 11.91 7.34
N LEU A 42 26.48 12.81 6.45
CA LEU A 42 27.19 14.07 6.17
C LEU A 42 27.19 15.00 7.38
N ALA A 43 26.07 15.10 8.10
CA ALA A 43 25.98 15.89 9.33
C ALA A 43 26.89 15.32 10.44
N ALA A 44 26.89 13.98 10.62
CA ALA A 44 27.78 13.32 11.57
C ALA A 44 29.26 13.52 11.22
N PHE A 45 29.62 13.46 9.93
CA PHE A 45 30.97 13.74 9.46
C PHE A 45 31.38 15.20 9.71
N ALA A 46 30.48 16.16 9.46
CA ALA A 46 30.73 17.57 9.74
C ALA A 46 30.96 17.85 11.23
N ILE A 47 30.15 17.23 12.11
CA ILE A 47 30.30 17.33 13.57
C ILE A 47 31.65 16.73 14.02
N TYR A 48 32.00 15.55 13.51
CA TYR A 48 33.27 14.90 13.82
C TYR A 48 34.48 15.74 13.37
N ALA A 49 34.44 16.28 12.14
CA ALA A 49 35.48 17.15 11.63
C ALA A 49 35.61 18.46 12.42
N ALA A 50 34.50 19.04 12.88
CA ALA A 50 34.49 20.21 13.74
C ALA A 50 35.07 19.91 15.14
N ALA A 51 34.75 18.75 15.73
CA ALA A 51 35.27 18.33 17.03
C ALA A 51 36.75 17.91 17.01
N ALA A 52 37.22 17.37 15.88
CA ALA A 52 38.62 16.99 15.68
C ALA A 52 39.49 18.16 15.19
N SER A 53 38.90 19.32 14.90
CA SER A 53 39.63 20.51 14.45
C SER A 53 40.54 21.04 15.55
N PRO A 54 41.83 21.32 15.27
CA PRO A 54 42.73 21.98 16.23
C PRO A 54 42.24 23.36 16.70
N TRP A 55 41.31 23.96 15.95
CA TRP A 55 40.82 25.32 16.13
C TRP A 55 39.56 25.41 17.00
N SER A 56 38.93 24.28 17.35
CA SER A 56 37.69 24.22 18.14
C SER A 56 37.90 23.85 19.62
N ARG A 57 39.16 23.84 20.09
CA ARG A 57 39.44 23.66 21.52
C ARG A 57 38.99 24.90 22.28
N PRO A 58 38.01 24.82 23.21
CA PRO A 58 37.58 25.97 23.97
C PRO A 58 38.72 26.42 24.88
N GLN A 59 39.05 27.72 24.83
CA GLN A 59 39.87 28.34 25.87
C GLN A 59 39.01 28.41 27.14
N TRP A 60 39.30 27.54 28.09
CA TRP A 60 38.65 27.56 29.41
C TRP A 60 39.03 28.86 30.12
N THR A 61 38.10 29.82 30.19
CA THR A 61 38.13 30.87 31.20
C THR A 61 37.35 30.38 32.41
N SER A 62 37.98 30.42 33.57
CA SER A 62 37.46 29.94 34.85
C SER A 62 36.44 30.91 35.42
N GLU A 63 35.16 30.76 35.09
CA GLU A 63 34.07 31.24 35.94
C GLU A 63 33.01 30.15 36.09
N ILE A 64 32.98 29.58 37.28
CA ILE A 64 32.03 28.56 37.71
C ILE A 64 30.69 29.27 37.96
N GLY A 65 29.80 29.23 36.98
CA GLY A 65 28.37 29.50 37.17
C GLY A 65 27.69 28.23 37.65
N THR A 66 27.12 28.28 38.86
CA THR A 66 26.41 27.19 39.53
C THR A 66 25.33 26.55 38.65
N ALA A 67 25.37 25.21 38.56
CA ALA A 67 24.35 24.40 37.90
C ALA A 67 22.99 24.55 38.61
N VAL A 68 21.97 24.99 37.86
CA VAL A 68 20.57 24.91 38.29
C VAL A 68 20.04 23.54 37.85
N ALA A 69 19.50 22.77 38.80
CA ALA A 69 18.90 21.47 38.55
C ALA A 69 17.70 21.57 37.58
N PRO A 70 17.41 20.53 36.77
CA PRO A 70 16.28 20.59 35.84
C PRO A 70 14.95 20.60 36.61
N ALA A 71 14.15 21.64 36.39
CA ALA A 71 12.77 21.66 36.80
C ALA A 71 11.95 20.69 35.95
N GLU A 72 11.09 19.96 36.63
CA GLU A 72 10.23 18.89 36.15
C GLU A 72 9.23 19.39 35.10
N VAL A 73 9.40 18.97 33.84
CA VAL A 73 8.46 19.29 32.75
C VAL A 73 7.27 18.34 32.84
N ARG A 74 6.19 18.79 33.51
CA ARG A 74 4.86 18.20 33.37
C ARG A 74 4.38 18.40 31.93
N ARG A 75 4.20 17.30 31.18
CA ARG A 75 3.41 17.29 29.95
C ARG A 75 1.98 16.91 30.30
N GLU A 76 1.06 17.88 30.25
CA GLU A 76 -0.37 17.58 30.13
C GLU A 76 -0.63 17.10 28.70
N ALA A 77 -0.99 15.82 28.56
CA ALA A 77 -1.65 15.31 27.37
C ALA A 77 -3.14 15.66 27.49
N ALA A 78 -3.59 16.67 26.77
CA ALA A 78 -5.01 16.94 26.61
C ALA A 78 -5.62 15.83 25.72
N LEU A 79 -6.28 14.86 26.36
CA LEU A 79 -7.23 13.97 25.71
C LEU A 79 -8.45 14.80 25.30
N ALA A 80 -8.48 15.29 24.06
CA ALA A 80 -9.70 15.80 23.48
C ALA A 80 -10.58 14.59 23.09
N SER A 81 -11.62 14.33 23.88
CA SER A 81 -12.72 13.46 23.47
C SER A 81 -13.40 14.08 22.23
N PRO A 82 -13.79 13.28 21.22
CA PRO A 82 -14.51 13.82 20.08
C PRO A 82 -15.87 14.36 20.54
N SER A 83 -16.14 15.63 20.24
CA SER A 83 -17.46 16.23 20.43
C SER A 83 -18.48 15.56 19.52
N SER A 84 -19.68 15.38 20.06
CA SER A 84 -20.85 14.72 19.47
C SER A 84 -21.49 15.47 18.28
N GLU A 85 -20.77 16.38 17.62
CA GLU A 85 -21.32 17.24 16.55
C GLU A 85 -21.06 16.72 15.12
N ILE A 86 -20.23 15.68 14.93
CA ILE A 86 -19.90 15.18 13.57
C ILE A 86 -20.92 14.15 13.04
N VAL A 87 -21.87 13.70 13.87
CA VAL A 87 -22.90 12.73 13.46
C VAL A 87 -24.02 13.39 12.62
N ALA A 88 -24.12 14.72 12.60
CA ALA A 88 -25.26 15.42 11.98
C ALA A 88 -25.04 15.91 10.52
N ALA A 89 -23.85 15.71 9.92
CA ALA A 89 -23.55 16.23 8.59
C ALA A 89 -23.74 15.23 7.42
N ILE A 90 -24.40 14.09 7.66
CA ILE A 90 -24.63 13.03 6.65
C ILE A 90 -26.07 13.02 6.11
N ASP A 91 -26.86 14.09 6.33
CA ASP A 91 -28.31 14.06 6.05
C ASP A 91 -28.85 15.13 5.09
N SER A 92 -28.02 15.69 4.21
CA SER A 92 -28.55 16.55 3.13
C SER A 92 -27.67 16.55 1.88
N VAL A 93 -27.88 15.55 1.02
CA VAL A 93 -27.51 15.66 -0.39
C VAL A 93 -28.73 15.28 -1.21
N GLU A 94 -29.26 16.26 -1.94
CA GLU A 94 -30.41 16.12 -2.84
C GLU A 94 -30.13 15.10 -3.98
N PRO A 95 -31.17 14.44 -4.52
CA PRO A 95 -30.99 13.38 -5.50
C PRO A 95 -30.50 13.98 -6.83
N ILE A 96 -29.25 13.67 -7.18
CA ILE A 96 -28.70 13.98 -8.50
C ILE A 96 -29.37 13.06 -9.52
N VAL A 97 -29.93 13.70 -10.56
CA VAL A 97 -30.64 13.10 -11.68
C VAL A 97 -29.89 11.89 -12.24
N SER A 98 -30.61 10.77 -12.34
CA SER A 98 -30.13 9.49 -12.86
C SER A 98 -29.59 9.64 -14.29
N PRO A 99 -28.32 9.29 -14.58
CA PRO A 99 -27.90 9.14 -15.97
C PRO A 99 -28.65 7.95 -16.61
N ALA A 100 -28.93 8.07 -17.90
CA ALA A 100 -29.64 7.09 -18.70
C ALA A 100 -28.99 5.69 -18.61
N PRO A 101 -29.78 4.59 -18.68
CA PRO A 101 -29.24 3.24 -18.53
C PRO A 101 -28.27 2.93 -19.66
N VAL A 102 -27.00 2.72 -19.30
CA VAL A 102 -26.02 2.11 -20.20
C VAL A 102 -26.39 0.63 -20.31
N GLU A 103 -26.63 0.15 -21.54
CA GLU A 103 -26.98 -1.25 -21.82
C GLU A 103 -25.95 -2.21 -21.21
N ALA A 104 -26.35 -2.90 -20.13
CA ALA A 104 -25.52 -3.89 -19.45
C ALA A 104 -25.82 -5.30 -19.98
N THR A 105 -25.16 -5.68 -21.07
CA THR A 105 -25.09 -7.09 -21.50
C THR A 105 -23.71 -7.52 -22.00
N ALA A 106 -22.63 -6.84 -21.57
CA ALA A 106 -21.30 -7.43 -21.71
C ALA A 106 -21.16 -8.55 -20.68
N ALA A 107 -20.80 -9.76 -21.11
CA ALA A 107 -20.62 -10.90 -20.22
C ALA A 107 -19.51 -10.59 -19.20
N ILE A 108 -19.82 -10.62 -17.89
CA ILE A 108 -18.81 -10.42 -16.85
C ILE A 108 -18.04 -11.73 -16.68
N ARG A 109 -16.73 -11.70 -16.96
CA ARG A 109 -15.82 -12.81 -16.76
C ARG A 109 -14.95 -12.57 -15.54
N PHE A 110 -15.00 -13.51 -14.61
CA PHE A 110 -14.10 -13.54 -13.45
C PHE A 110 -12.72 -14.03 -13.86
N LEU A 111 -11.67 -13.29 -13.50
CA LEU A 111 -10.27 -13.67 -13.78
C LEU A 111 -9.64 -14.36 -12.58
N ALA A 112 -9.62 -13.68 -11.43
CA ALA A 112 -9.13 -14.20 -10.17
C ALA A 112 -9.56 -13.31 -9.00
N GLN A 113 -9.41 -13.83 -7.78
CA GLN A 113 -9.60 -13.09 -6.54
C GLN A 113 -8.39 -13.32 -5.62
N GLY A 114 -7.95 -12.27 -4.96
CA GLY A 114 -7.03 -12.34 -3.84
C GLY A 114 -7.74 -11.93 -2.56
N GLN A 115 -7.30 -12.51 -1.47
CA GLN A 115 -7.83 -12.27 -0.12
C GLN A 115 -6.68 -11.85 0.78
N ALA A 116 -6.93 -11.04 1.81
CA ALA A 116 -5.97 -10.71 2.86
C ALA A 116 -6.68 -10.63 4.21
N THR A 117 -6.32 -11.54 5.12
CA THR A 117 -6.99 -11.65 6.41
C THR A 117 -6.59 -10.53 7.34
N VAL A 118 -7.59 -9.78 7.81
CA VAL A 118 -7.34 -8.58 8.62
C VAL A 118 -6.92 -8.93 10.05
N GLY A 119 -7.23 -10.15 10.53
CA GLY A 119 -6.63 -10.72 11.74
C GLY A 119 -6.80 -9.87 13.00
N GLY A 120 -7.97 -9.26 13.17
CA GLY A 120 -8.25 -8.36 14.31
C GLY A 120 -7.86 -6.90 14.07
N LEU A 121 -7.55 -6.51 12.82
CA LEU A 121 -7.46 -5.10 12.41
C LEU A 121 -8.68 -4.33 12.92
N ALA A 122 -8.43 -3.26 13.68
CA ALA A 122 -9.48 -2.47 14.29
C ALA A 122 -9.09 -0.99 14.31
N GLY A 123 -10.06 -0.14 14.65
CA GLY A 123 -9.85 1.29 14.80
C GLY A 123 -9.33 1.95 13.52
N THR A 124 -8.34 2.83 13.67
CA THR A 124 -7.79 3.63 12.57
C THR A 124 -7.22 2.80 11.43
N ALA A 125 -6.64 1.63 11.73
CA ALA A 125 -6.05 0.76 10.74
C ALA A 125 -7.11 0.15 9.80
N LEU A 126 -8.26 -0.26 10.37
CA LEU A 126 -9.39 -0.75 9.59
C LEU A 126 -10.02 0.38 8.77
N THR A 127 -10.17 1.56 9.36
CA THR A 127 -10.66 2.75 8.64
C THR A 127 -9.76 3.08 7.44
N ASN A 128 -8.44 3.01 7.60
CA ASN A 128 -7.50 3.22 6.50
C ASN A 128 -7.65 2.17 5.39
N ALA A 129 -7.85 0.89 5.74
CA ALA A 129 -8.12 -0.15 4.75
C ALA A 129 -9.40 0.14 3.96
N LEU A 130 -10.48 0.56 4.63
CA LEU A 130 -11.75 0.93 3.99
C LEU A 130 -11.61 2.15 3.06
N ILE A 131 -10.84 3.15 3.46
CA ILE A 131 -10.53 4.31 2.62
C ILE A 131 -9.79 3.87 1.35
N SER A 132 -8.79 2.98 1.49
CA SER A 132 -8.04 2.45 0.34
C SER A 132 -8.92 1.59 -0.58
N ILE A 133 -9.80 0.76 -0.03
CA ILE A 133 -10.81 0.01 -0.80
C ILE A 133 -11.65 0.98 -1.65
N ALA A 134 -12.11 2.09 -1.06
CA ALA A 134 -12.94 3.07 -1.77
C ALA A 134 -12.20 3.79 -2.92
N PHE A 135 -10.86 3.87 -2.90
CA PHE A 135 -10.08 4.37 -4.03
C PHE A 135 -9.88 3.33 -5.13
N VAL A 136 -9.71 2.07 -4.75
CA VAL A 136 -9.31 0.99 -5.66
C VAL A 136 -10.51 0.34 -6.33
N ASP A 137 -11.64 0.18 -5.63
CA ASP A 137 -12.86 -0.44 -6.16
C ASP A 137 -13.40 0.34 -7.37
N GLY A 138 -13.69 -0.39 -8.44
CA GLY A 138 -14.19 0.16 -9.71
C GLY A 138 -13.11 0.68 -10.65
N THR A 139 -11.83 0.65 -10.27
CA THR A 139 -10.75 1.11 -11.16
C THR A 139 -10.60 0.20 -12.38
N VAL A 140 -10.48 0.79 -13.57
CA VAL A 140 -10.29 0.07 -14.84
C VAL A 140 -8.86 0.22 -15.32
N ILE A 141 -8.15 -0.90 -15.41
CA ILE A 141 -6.80 -1.01 -15.99
C ILE A 141 -6.94 -1.25 -17.49
N GLN A 142 -6.68 -0.22 -18.28
CA GLN A 142 -6.76 -0.30 -19.74
C GLN A 142 -5.73 -1.26 -20.34
N PRO A 143 -5.97 -1.82 -21.54
CA PRO A 143 -4.98 -2.59 -22.28
C PRO A 143 -3.62 -1.87 -22.37
N GLY A 144 -2.54 -2.57 -22.04
CA GLY A 144 -1.17 -2.04 -21.98
C GLY A 144 -0.86 -1.15 -20.78
N ALA A 145 -1.84 -0.78 -19.95
CA ALA A 145 -1.64 0.15 -18.85
C ALA A 145 -1.08 -0.54 -17.59
N GLN A 146 -0.35 0.24 -16.80
CA GLN A 146 -0.01 -0.11 -15.43
C GLN A 146 -1.09 0.36 -14.46
N PHE A 147 -1.14 -0.26 -13.29
CA PHE A 147 -1.86 0.18 -12.11
C PHE A 147 -0.85 0.28 -10.98
N SER A 148 -0.62 1.50 -10.48
CA SER A 148 0.19 1.76 -9.28
C SER A 148 -0.71 1.91 -8.05
N PHE A 149 -0.58 1.00 -7.08
CA PHE A 149 -1.45 0.99 -5.91
C PHE A 149 -1.32 2.27 -5.09
N ASP A 150 -0.11 2.73 -4.83
CA ASP A 150 0.16 3.94 -4.07
C ASP A 150 -0.37 5.23 -4.72
N GLU A 151 -0.43 5.28 -6.05
CA GLU A 151 -1.02 6.40 -6.77
C GLU A 151 -2.55 6.37 -6.68
N VAL A 152 -3.16 5.22 -6.99
CA VAL A 152 -4.62 5.05 -6.97
C VAL A 152 -5.16 5.21 -5.54
N ALA A 153 -4.55 4.53 -4.57
CA ALA A 153 -4.89 4.64 -3.15
C ALA A 153 -4.40 5.95 -2.51
N ARG A 154 -3.58 6.75 -3.22
CA ARG A 154 -3.03 8.04 -2.76
C ARG A 154 -2.22 7.92 -1.46
N THR A 155 -1.34 6.92 -1.41
CA THR A 155 -0.46 6.63 -0.26
C THR A 155 1.02 6.96 -0.55
N TRP A 156 1.30 7.77 -1.58
CA TRP A 156 2.65 8.04 -2.09
C TRP A 156 3.43 9.13 -1.33
N ASP A 157 2.74 10.00 -0.59
CA ASP A 157 3.38 11.06 0.19
C ASP A 157 3.69 10.52 1.59
N TYR A 158 4.92 10.70 2.05
CA TYR A 158 5.39 10.47 3.44
C TYR A 158 4.70 11.41 4.45
N ARG A 159 3.92 12.40 3.98
CA ARG A 159 2.96 13.16 4.80
C ARG A 159 1.57 12.55 4.85
N GLU A 160 1.33 11.57 4.00
CA GLU A 160 0.09 10.83 3.72
C GLU A 160 -1.10 11.72 3.39
N ASP A 161 -1.98 11.22 2.54
CA ASP A 161 -3.23 11.91 2.27
C ASP A 161 -3.95 12.18 3.61
N PRO A 162 -4.40 13.43 3.89
CA PRO A 162 -4.99 13.79 5.18
C PRO A 162 -6.26 13.00 5.51
N ARG A 163 -6.82 12.27 4.54
CA ARG A 163 -7.92 11.34 4.75
C ARG A 163 -7.50 10.09 5.53
N TYR A 164 -6.22 9.70 5.48
CA TYR A 164 -5.70 8.58 6.26
C TYR A 164 -5.34 8.98 7.69
N TYR A 165 -5.65 8.09 8.63
CA TYR A 165 -5.37 8.22 10.05
C TYR A 165 -4.02 7.58 10.42
N TRP A 166 -3.38 8.06 11.48
CA TRP A 166 -2.19 7.44 12.06
C TRP A 166 -2.47 6.02 12.56
N SER A 167 -1.55 5.11 12.24
CA SER A 167 -1.54 3.71 12.63
C SER A 167 -0.10 3.17 12.58
N PHE A 168 0.10 1.86 12.69
CA PHE A 168 1.41 1.22 12.54
C PHE A 168 1.60 0.68 11.13
N GLY A 169 2.81 0.85 10.59
CA GLY A 169 3.29 0.18 9.39
C GLY A 169 4.63 -0.50 9.63
N THR A 170 5.02 -1.40 8.74
CA THR A 170 6.27 -2.16 8.87
C THR A 170 7.45 -1.38 8.29
N SER A 171 8.58 -1.40 8.99
CA SER A 171 9.88 -0.93 8.48
C SER A 171 10.94 -2.02 8.61
N ARG A 172 12.14 -1.77 8.09
CA ARG A 172 13.30 -2.65 8.28
C ARG A 172 13.69 -2.86 9.75
N TYR A 173 13.30 -1.94 10.64
CA TYR A 173 13.70 -1.92 12.05
C TYR A 173 12.57 -2.24 13.03
N GLY A 174 11.40 -2.65 12.53
CA GLY A 174 10.21 -2.88 13.35
C GLY A 174 9.02 -2.06 12.87
N LEU A 175 7.99 -2.02 13.71
CA LEU A 175 6.80 -1.20 13.46
C LEU A 175 7.11 0.28 13.70
N ILE A 176 6.65 1.13 12.78
CA ILE A 176 6.74 2.58 12.89
C ILE A 176 5.35 3.21 12.78
N PRO A 177 5.08 4.31 13.49
CA PRO A 177 3.86 5.07 13.26
C PRO A 177 3.90 5.72 11.87
N MET A 178 2.82 5.57 11.11
CA MET A 178 2.60 6.17 9.80
C MET A 178 1.08 6.33 9.59
N ARG A 179 0.60 7.36 8.89
CA ARG A 179 -0.79 7.32 8.42
C ARG A 179 -0.98 6.29 7.31
N GLY A 180 -2.18 5.77 7.21
CA GLY A 180 -2.46 4.72 6.22
C GLY A 180 -1.88 3.36 6.62
N GLY A 181 -1.31 3.19 7.83
CA GLY A 181 -1.13 1.85 8.38
C GLY A 181 -2.46 1.10 8.33
N GLY A 182 -2.50 -0.07 7.68
CA GLY A 182 -3.74 -0.78 7.30
C GLY A 182 -3.95 -0.94 5.79
N VAL A 183 -3.36 -0.10 4.94
CA VAL A 183 -3.58 -0.19 3.47
C VAL A 183 -2.90 -1.39 2.80
N CYS A 184 -1.87 -1.97 3.44
CA CYS A 184 -1.14 -3.12 2.90
C CYS A 184 -2.01 -4.38 2.74
N TRP A 185 -3.09 -4.52 3.51
CA TRP A 185 -4.07 -5.60 3.31
C TRP A 185 -4.74 -5.50 1.95
N VAL A 186 -5.09 -4.29 1.51
CA VAL A 186 -5.71 -4.05 0.20
C VAL A 186 -4.70 -4.30 -0.93
N SER A 187 -3.47 -3.80 -0.78
CA SER A 187 -2.41 -4.05 -1.76
C SER A 187 -2.06 -5.55 -1.86
N THR A 188 -2.00 -6.26 -0.72
CA THR A 188 -1.78 -7.71 -0.68
C THR A 188 -2.89 -8.47 -1.39
N ALA A 189 -4.16 -8.16 -1.11
CA ALA A 189 -5.29 -8.78 -1.79
C ALA A 189 -5.26 -8.50 -3.31
N LEU A 190 -4.95 -7.27 -3.72
CA LEU A 190 -4.80 -6.90 -5.13
C LEU A 190 -3.67 -7.67 -5.80
N TRP A 191 -2.50 -7.74 -5.17
CA TRP A 191 -1.36 -8.46 -5.73
C TRP A 191 -1.66 -9.95 -5.88
N ARG A 192 -2.30 -10.57 -4.89
CA ARG A 192 -2.76 -11.97 -4.97
C ARG A 192 -3.72 -12.19 -6.14
N ALA A 193 -4.67 -11.28 -6.35
CA ALA A 193 -5.59 -11.35 -7.48
C ALA A 193 -4.84 -11.27 -8.82
N ALA A 194 -3.91 -10.32 -8.96
CA ALA A 194 -3.08 -10.17 -10.16
C ALA A 194 -2.18 -11.40 -10.40
N LEU A 195 -1.58 -11.92 -9.33
CA LEU A 195 -0.74 -13.10 -9.35
C LEU A 195 -1.53 -14.34 -9.81
N TRP A 196 -2.76 -14.52 -9.34
CA TRP A 196 -3.60 -15.66 -9.72
C TRP A 196 -4.26 -15.49 -11.10
N ALA A 197 -4.44 -14.25 -11.55
CA ALA A 197 -4.87 -13.94 -12.91
C ALA A 197 -3.75 -14.10 -13.96
N GLY A 198 -2.49 -14.25 -13.55
CA GLY A 198 -1.36 -14.33 -14.48
C GLY A 198 -0.96 -12.97 -15.07
N LEU A 199 -1.25 -11.88 -14.34
CA LEU A 199 -0.84 -10.54 -14.76
C LEU A 199 0.62 -10.27 -14.40
N PRO A 200 1.37 -9.55 -15.26
CA PRO A 200 2.70 -9.07 -14.91
C PRO A 200 2.68 -8.18 -13.67
N THR A 201 3.65 -8.42 -12.79
CA THR A 201 3.97 -7.53 -11.66
C THR A 201 5.27 -6.82 -11.98
N ASP A 202 5.18 -5.53 -12.24
CA ASP A 202 6.32 -4.70 -12.66
C ASP A 202 7.16 -4.27 -11.47
N PHE A 203 6.50 -4.06 -10.35
CA PHE A 203 7.14 -3.79 -9.08
C PHE A 203 6.30 -4.32 -7.92
N ARG A 204 6.97 -4.88 -6.92
CA ARG A 204 6.37 -5.27 -5.65
C ARG A 204 7.42 -5.18 -4.56
N GLU A 205 7.04 -4.56 -3.46
CA GLU A 205 7.77 -4.62 -2.20
C GLU A 205 7.02 -5.52 -1.21
N ASN A 206 7.72 -6.51 -0.64
CA ASN A 206 7.21 -7.28 0.49
C ASN A 206 7.46 -6.54 1.80
N HIS A 207 6.74 -6.92 2.86
CA HIS A 207 6.98 -6.39 4.19
C HIS A 207 8.38 -6.75 4.66
N SER A 208 9.02 -5.81 5.35
CA SER A 208 10.33 -6.05 5.96
C SER A 208 10.29 -7.03 7.14
N GLY A 209 9.12 -7.20 7.77
CA GLY A 209 8.89 -8.21 8.81
C GLY A 209 7.72 -9.11 8.44
N VAL A 210 7.67 -10.31 9.01
CA VAL A 210 6.56 -11.24 8.74
C VAL A 210 5.29 -10.70 9.37
N VAL A 211 4.23 -10.56 8.55
CA VAL A 211 2.87 -10.31 9.02
C VAL A 211 2.11 -11.62 8.86
N ASP A 212 1.91 -12.36 9.95
CA ASP A 212 1.43 -13.74 9.92
C ASP A 212 0.13 -13.92 9.12
N THR A 213 -0.80 -12.97 9.24
CA THR A 213 -2.10 -13.01 8.57
C THR A 213 -2.03 -12.77 7.07
N LEU A 214 -0.95 -12.15 6.58
CA LEU A 214 -0.70 -11.91 5.16
C LEU A 214 0.13 -13.01 4.50
N GLY A 215 0.63 -13.98 5.27
CA GLY A 215 1.38 -15.12 4.75
C GLY A 215 2.74 -14.74 4.13
N ILE A 216 3.68 -15.67 4.22
CA ILE A 216 5.03 -15.48 3.67
C ILE A 216 4.95 -15.51 2.13
N GLY A 217 5.72 -14.65 1.48
CA GLY A 217 5.96 -14.61 0.04
C GLY A 217 4.80 -14.10 -0.83
N THR A 218 3.61 -13.94 -0.26
CA THR A 218 2.37 -13.57 -0.97
C THR A 218 1.80 -12.24 -0.49
N ASP A 219 2.60 -11.46 0.23
CA ASP A 219 2.28 -10.15 0.78
C ASP A 219 2.76 -9.01 -0.14
N ALA A 220 2.17 -7.83 -0.01
CA ALA A 220 2.67 -6.62 -0.65
C ALA A 220 2.45 -5.41 0.28
N THR A 221 3.41 -4.50 0.34
CA THR A 221 3.23 -3.20 1.02
C THR A 221 2.36 -2.27 0.17
N ASN A 222 2.23 -1.00 0.54
CA ASN A 222 1.61 0.01 -0.33
C ASN A 222 2.32 0.17 -1.69
N THR A 223 3.53 -0.39 -1.84
CA THR A 223 4.33 -0.21 -3.03
C THR A 223 4.20 -1.38 -4.01
N LEU A 224 3.22 -1.27 -4.92
CA LEU A 224 2.84 -2.30 -5.88
C LEU A 224 2.50 -1.68 -7.24
N VAL A 225 3.07 -2.25 -8.31
CA VAL A 225 2.73 -1.92 -9.70
C VAL A 225 2.45 -3.21 -10.47
N ILE A 226 1.21 -3.35 -10.96
CA ILE A 226 0.79 -4.44 -11.85
C ILE A 226 0.51 -3.89 -13.25
N ARG A 227 0.53 -4.74 -14.27
CA ARG A 227 0.23 -4.34 -15.65
C ARG A 227 -0.87 -5.19 -16.25
N ASN A 228 -1.78 -4.55 -16.99
CA ASN A 228 -2.64 -5.25 -17.94
C ASN A 228 -1.92 -5.32 -19.29
N ASP A 229 -1.29 -6.45 -19.58
CA ASP A 229 -0.67 -6.73 -20.88
C ASP A 229 -1.64 -7.46 -21.85
N SER A 230 -2.92 -7.57 -21.51
CA SER A 230 -3.95 -8.11 -22.39
C SER A 230 -4.56 -7.01 -23.28
N THR A 231 -5.36 -7.42 -24.26
CA THR A 231 -6.11 -6.53 -25.16
C THR A 231 -7.47 -6.11 -24.59
N VAL A 232 -7.84 -6.59 -23.40
CA VAL A 232 -9.16 -6.39 -22.80
C VAL A 232 -9.02 -5.55 -21.51
N PRO A 233 -9.86 -4.54 -21.28
CA PRO A 233 -9.87 -3.81 -20.01
C PRO A 233 -10.14 -4.74 -18.82
N ILE A 234 -9.45 -4.50 -17.71
CA ILE A 234 -9.63 -5.25 -16.45
C ILE A 234 -10.17 -4.29 -15.40
N THR A 235 -11.31 -4.62 -14.80
CA THR A 235 -11.89 -3.86 -13.69
C THR A 235 -11.47 -4.50 -12.37
N VAL A 236 -10.99 -3.67 -11.44
CA VAL A 236 -10.69 -4.04 -10.07
C VAL A 236 -11.95 -3.88 -9.23
N ARG A 237 -12.32 -4.93 -8.49
CA ARG A 237 -13.39 -4.89 -7.50
C ARG A 237 -12.81 -5.17 -6.13
N ALA A 238 -13.04 -4.29 -5.16
CA ALA A 238 -12.48 -4.43 -3.81
C ALA A 238 -13.57 -4.28 -2.76
N TRP A 239 -13.54 -5.12 -1.74
CA TRP A 239 -14.48 -5.04 -0.62
C TRP A 239 -13.87 -5.64 0.65
N LEU A 240 -14.48 -5.31 1.78
CA LEU A 240 -14.20 -5.93 3.07
C LEU A 240 -15.42 -6.80 3.43
N ASP A 241 -15.19 -8.05 3.81
CA ASP A 241 -16.18 -8.88 4.52
C ASP A 241 -15.80 -9.01 6.01
N ASP A 242 -16.48 -9.88 6.76
CA ASP A 242 -16.35 -9.96 8.22
C ASP A 242 -14.92 -10.24 8.71
N SER A 243 -14.05 -10.83 7.88
CA SER A 243 -12.67 -11.20 8.27
C SER A 243 -11.59 -10.84 7.27
N ASP A 244 -11.95 -10.45 6.04
CA ASP A 244 -11.00 -10.37 4.96
C ASP A 244 -11.21 -9.18 4.03
N VAL A 245 -10.09 -8.57 3.64
CA VAL A 245 -10.06 -7.69 2.46
C VAL A 245 -9.98 -8.57 1.24
N ASN A 246 -10.89 -8.36 0.30
CA ASN A 246 -10.99 -9.12 -0.93
C ASN A 246 -10.83 -8.18 -2.13
N VAL A 247 -10.10 -8.67 -3.13
CA VAL A 247 -9.97 -8.00 -4.43
C VAL A 247 -10.20 -9.01 -5.53
N ALA A 248 -11.14 -8.74 -6.42
CA ALA A 248 -11.39 -9.51 -7.63
C ALA A 248 -11.03 -8.71 -8.89
N LEU A 249 -10.49 -9.41 -9.88
CA LEU A 249 -10.26 -8.87 -11.21
C LEU A 249 -11.28 -9.46 -12.18
N ILE A 250 -11.97 -8.60 -12.91
CA ILE A 250 -13.01 -8.98 -13.87
C ILE A 250 -12.79 -8.30 -15.22
N SER A 251 -13.27 -8.91 -16.28
CA SER A 251 -13.20 -8.39 -17.65
C SER A 251 -14.45 -8.80 -18.44
N SER A 252 -14.65 -8.23 -19.62
CA SER A 252 -15.73 -8.65 -20.53
C SER A 252 -15.41 -9.95 -21.27
N GLU A 253 -14.13 -10.27 -21.41
CA GLU A 253 -13.62 -11.36 -22.25
C GLU A 253 -12.45 -12.09 -21.58
N SER A 254 -12.03 -13.22 -22.14
CA SER A 254 -10.84 -13.92 -21.67
C SER A 254 -9.57 -13.12 -21.96
N ILE A 255 -8.65 -13.06 -20.99
CA ILE A 255 -7.31 -12.45 -21.16
C ILE A 255 -6.26 -13.43 -21.71
N GLY A 256 -6.71 -14.59 -22.22
CA GLY A 256 -5.87 -15.54 -22.97
C GLY A 256 -4.85 -16.33 -22.15
N ARG A 257 -5.04 -16.48 -20.84
CA ARG A 257 -4.11 -17.21 -19.96
C ARG A 257 -4.79 -17.80 -18.71
N THR A 258 -4.08 -18.71 -18.07
CA THR A 258 -4.31 -19.15 -16.68
C THR A 258 -2.99 -19.13 -15.92
N ALA A 259 -3.05 -19.03 -14.59
CA ALA A 259 -1.84 -19.08 -13.76
C ALA A 259 -1.97 -20.08 -12.61
N ARG A 260 -0.83 -20.64 -12.23
CA ARG A 260 -0.65 -21.46 -11.03
C ARG A 260 0.49 -20.88 -10.21
N VAL A 261 0.25 -20.69 -8.91
CA VAL A 261 1.27 -20.22 -7.98
C VAL A 261 1.88 -21.41 -7.23
N ARG A 262 3.21 -21.40 -7.09
CA ARG A 262 3.99 -22.39 -6.32
C ARG A 262 4.87 -21.68 -5.29
N GLY A 263 5.03 -22.33 -4.13
CA GLY A 263 5.81 -21.79 -3.01
C GLY A 263 4.94 -21.07 -1.96
N PRO A 264 5.54 -20.22 -1.12
CA PRO A 264 6.94 -19.83 -1.16
C PRO A 264 7.91 -20.96 -0.77
N GLU A 265 9.01 -21.09 -1.50
CA GLU A 265 10.13 -21.95 -1.14
C GLU A 265 11.15 -21.13 -0.32
N ARG A 266 11.65 -21.71 0.78
CA ARG A 266 12.65 -21.05 1.62
C ARG A 266 14.04 -21.21 1.02
N LEU A 267 14.69 -20.08 0.72
CA LEU A 267 16.06 -20.03 0.19
C LEU A 267 17.13 -19.86 1.27
N GLY A 268 16.74 -19.43 2.48
CA GLY A 268 17.64 -19.19 3.60
C GLY A 268 16.94 -18.44 4.74
N PRO A 269 17.67 -17.99 5.76
CA PRO A 269 17.12 -17.16 6.83
C PRO A 269 16.40 -15.93 6.26
N GLY A 270 15.09 -15.83 6.50
CA GLY A 270 14.25 -14.73 6.05
C GLY A 270 14.04 -14.61 4.53
N ARG A 271 14.61 -15.50 3.71
CA ARG A 271 14.58 -15.38 2.24
C ARG A 271 13.70 -16.43 1.61
N TYR A 272 12.80 -16.01 0.74
CA TYR A 272 11.82 -16.87 0.08
C TYR A 272 11.67 -16.54 -1.40
N VAL A 273 11.23 -17.51 -2.19
CA VAL A 273 10.84 -17.33 -3.59
C VAL A 273 9.47 -17.94 -3.86
N LEU A 274 8.64 -17.20 -4.58
CA LEU A 274 7.35 -17.64 -5.09
C LEU A 274 7.43 -17.72 -6.62
N ASN A 275 6.85 -18.76 -7.23
CA ASN A 275 6.83 -18.91 -8.68
C ASN A 275 5.38 -18.84 -9.20
N GLN A 276 5.17 -18.07 -10.26
CA GLN A 276 3.91 -17.99 -11.00
C GLN A 276 4.14 -18.63 -12.36
N ASP A 277 3.53 -19.80 -12.57
CA ASP A 277 3.54 -20.47 -13.86
C ASP A 277 2.28 -20.06 -14.65
N ILE A 278 2.49 -19.47 -15.81
CA ILE A 278 1.43 -19.02 -16.72
C ILE A 278 1.33 -20.02 -17.87
N THR A 279 0.12 -20.45 -18.19
CA THR A 279 -0.19 -21.17 -19.44
C THR A 279 -1.02 -20.26 -20.32
N TRP A 280 -0.50 -19.96 -21.51
CA TRP A 280 -1.14 -19.10 -22.50
C TRP A 280 -2.11 -19.90 -23.38
N ALA A 281 -3.00 -19.19 -24.08
CA ALA A 281 -4.01 -19.81 -24.94
C ALA A 281 -3.42 -20.65 -26.09
N ASP A 282 -2.22 -20.33 -26.56
CA ASP A 282 -1.47 -21.09 -27.56
C ASP A 282 -0.74 -22.33 -26.98
N GLY A 283 -0.89 -22.57 -25.67
CA GLY A 283 -0.25 -23.66 -24.95
C GLY A 283 1.17 -23.38 -24.48
N THR A 284 1.75 -22.22 -24.83
CA THR A 284 3.07 -21.82 -24.32
C THR A 284 3.02 -21.62 -22.81
N LYS A 285 4.18 -21.81 -22.16
CA LYS A 285 4.31 -21.70 -20.70
C LYS A 285 5.46 -20.80 -20.34
N THR A 286 5.23 -19.92 -19.38
CA THR A 286 6.23 -18.99 -18.84
C THR A 286 6.19 -19.00 -17.33
N THR A 287 7.32 -18.81 -16.67
CA THR A 287 7.39 -18.73 -15.21
C THR A 287 7.99 -17.39 -14.80
N SER A 288 7.33 -16.70 -13.86
CA SER A 288 7.87 -15.53 -13.17
C SER A 288 8.20 -15.89 -11.73
N SER A 289 9.31 -15.38 -11.21
CA SER A 289 9.75 -15.62 -9.84
C SER A 289 9.76 -14.33 -9.02
N PHE A 290 9.19 -14.38 -7.82
CA PHE A 290 9.09 -13.26 -6.89
C PHE A 290 9.84 -13.58 -5.60
N TYR A 291 10.89 -12.79 -5.34
CA TYR A 291 11.70 -12.96 -4.14
C TYR A 291 11.18 -12.09 -3.01
N SER A 292 11.22 -12.64 -1.78
CA SER A 292 10.85 -11.92 -0.56
C SER A 292 11.97 -12.04 0.48
N GLY A 293 12.20 -10.95 1.21
CA GLY A 293 13.16 -10.86 2.30
C GLY A 293 12.53 -10.29 3.56
N TYR A 294 12.54 -11.06 4.64
CA TYR A 294 12.05 -10.68 5.97
C TYR A 294 13.21 -10.62 6.95
N TYR A 295 13.20 -9.59 7.79
CA TYR A 295 14.28 -9.26 8.72
C TYR A 295 13.91 -9.51 10.18
N TRP A 296 12.62 -9.58 10.49
CA TRP A 296 12.08 -9.80 11.83
C TRP A 296 10.66 -10.38 11.77
#